data_AF-A0A7S4C3K5-F1
#
_entry.id   AF-A0A7S4C3K5-F1
#
_cell.length_a   1.000
_cell.length_b   1.000
_cell.length_c   1.000
_cell.angle_alpha   90.00
_cell.angle_beta   90.00
_cell.angle_gamma   90.00
#
_symmetry.space_group_name_H-M   'P 1'
#
loop_
_entity.id
_entity.type
_entity.pdbx_description
1 polymer ?
#
loop_
_entity_poly.entity_id
_entity_poly.type
_entity_poly.pdbx_seq_one_letter_code
_entity_poly.pdbx_strand_id
1 'polypeptide(L)'
;PALSRRGSVTPGESVGVPSPRGRLSLGGFSTVDEVRMAAPKPKEVLQQLTRRVTDAEAKVDAHYALIALGRSANDRGDFRAALEAFEAAFKLQPECVAFVSAANMRLKLGQTDVAKELYSYILTQSTMQLSASAEEVAVRKLRQIESEANLKAKMAKL
;
A
#
# COMPACT_ATOMS: atom_id res chain seq x y z
N PRO A 1 -34.29 63.78 -28.23
CA PRO A 1 -32.94 63.45 -27.70
C PRO A 1 -32.46 62.09 -28.27
N ALA A 2 -31.82 62.10 -29.43
CA ALA A 2 -30.37 62.30 -29.61
C ALA A 2 -29.55 61.01 -29.41
N LEU A 3 -29.05 60.51 -30.56
CA LEU A 3 -27.72 59.91 -30.79
C LEU A 3 -27.49 58.45 -30.32
N SER A 4 -27.41 57.50 -31.27
CA SER A 4 -26.18 57.01 -31.94
C SER A 4 -25.29 56.18 -31.00
N ARG A 5 -24.97 54.92 -31.31
CA ARG A 5 -24.00 54.47 -32.33
C ARG A 5 -24.21 52.97 -32.65
N ARG A 6 -24.37 52.59 -33.94
CA ARG A 6 -23.35 51.96 -34.86
C ARG A 6 -22.83 50.60 -34.37
N GLY A 7 -22.74 49.53 -35.16
CA GLY A 7 -22.90 49.33 -36.62
C GLY A 7 -23.16 47.84 -36.93
N SER A 8 -23.95 47.51 -37.96
CA SER A 8 -23.53 47.21 -39.36
C SER A 8 -22.70 45.92 -39.48
N VAL A 9 -23.30 44.76 -39.79
CA VAL A 9 -23.71 44.21 -41.11
C VAL A 9 -22.63 43.30 -41.73
N THR A 10 -23.13 42.16 -42.23
CA THR A 10 -22.61 40.95 -42.92
C THR A 10 -21.83 41.25 -44.23
N PRO A 11 -21.47 40.31 -45.16
CA PRO A 11 -21.63 38.83 -45.31
C PRO A 11 -20.29 38.10 -45.68
N GLY A 12 -20.13 36.76 -45.72
CA GLY A 12 -20.65 35.76 -46.67
C GLY A 12 -19.68 35.51 -47.84
N GLU A 13 -18.98 34.36 -47.84
CA GLU A 13 -18.32 33.62 -48.97
C GLU A 13 -17.27 32.67 -48.33
N SER A 14 -16.89 31.49 -48.83
CA SER A 14 -17.44 30.52 -49.77
C SER A 14 -16.51 29.27 -49.67
N VAL A 15 -17.10 28.08 -49.86
CA VAL A 15 -16.55 26.78 -50.29
C VAL A 15 -15.09 26.38 -49.94
N GLY A 16 -14.94 25.20 -49.32
CA GLY A 16 -13.65 24.47 -49.37
C GLY A 16 -13.61 23.21 -48.52
N VAL A 17 -14.14 22.09 -49.04
CA VAL A 17 -13.76 20.75 -48.55
C VAL A 17 -12.38 20.43 -49.16
N PRO A 18 -11.40 20.02 -48.35
CA PRO A 18 -10.86 18.68 -48.54
C PRO A 18 -10.44 18.00 -47.22
N SER A 19 -10.89 16.76 -47.01
CA SER A 19 -10.03 15.71 -46.43
C SER A 19 -9.15 15.18 -47.58
N PRO A 20 -7.87 14.77 -47.40
CA PRO A 20 -7.48 13.74 -46.42
C PRO A 20 -6.06 13.84 -45.81
N ARG A 21 -5.84 13.05 -44.74
CA ARG A 21 -4.57 12.42 -44.32
C ARG A 21 -3.29 13.29 -44.31
N GLY A 22 -3.02 13.91 -43.16
CA GLY A 22 -1.68 14.31 -42.73
C GLY A 22 -1.37 13.71 -41.36
N ARG A 23 -0.52 12.68 -41.33
CA ARG A 23 0.05 12.11 -40.12
C ARG A 23 1.01 13.15 -39.51
N LEU A 24 0.61 13.79 -38.42
CA LEU A 24 1.52 14.58 -37.58
C LEU A 24 1.84 13.81 -36.31
N SER A 25 3.09 13.36 -36.26
CA SER A 25 3.76 12.91 -35.05
C SER A 25 4.00 14.13 -34.16
N LEU A 26 3.44 14.13 -32.95
CA LEU A 26 3.97 14.90 -31.83
C LEU A 26 3.95 13.99 -30.60
N GLY A 27 5.16 13.68 -30.12
CA GLY A 27 5.36 12.95 -28.87
C GLY A 27 4.93 13.79 -27.67
N GLY A 28 4.63 13.08 -26.59
CA GLY A 28 4.34 13.66 -25.28
C GLY A 28 3.76 12.60 -24.36
N PHE A 29 4.64 11.98 -23.58
CA PHE A 29 4.28 11.09 -22.47
C PHE A 29 3.46 11.82 -21.39
N SER A 30 2.72 11.01 -20.62
CA SER A 30 2.27 11.24 -19.22
C SER A 30 1.32 12.42 -19.02
N THR A 31 0.13 12.24 -18.47
CA THR A 31 -0.10 11.63 -17.16
C THR A 31 -1.49 11.00 -17.16
N VAL A 32 -1.57 9.70 -16.84
CA VAL A 32 -2.67 9.28 -15.97
C VAL A 32 -2.53 10.17 -14.75
N ASP A 33 -3.48 11.09 -14.55
CA ASP A 33 -3.59 11.87 -13.33
C ASP A 33 -3.74 10.87 -12.18
N GLU A 34 -2.58 10.49 -11.65
CA GLU A 34 -2.36 9.69 -10.50
C GLU A 34 -2.77 10.54 -9.29
N VAL A 35 -4.07 10.80 -9.16
CA VAL A 35 -4.70 10.94 -7.84
C VAL A 35 -4.77 9.54 -7.24
N ARG A 36 -3.62 8.87 -7.16
CA ARG A 36 -3.39 7.83 -6.19
C ARG A 36 -3.38 8.58 -4.88
N MET A 37 -4.56 8.67 -4.27
CA MET A 37 -4.72 9.06 -2.87
C MET A 37 -3.64 8.33 -2.10
N ALA A 38 -2.53 9.03 -1.83
CA ALA A 38 -1.38 8.45 -1.19
C ALA A 38 -1.89 8.06 0.18
N ALA A 39 -2.07 6.77 0.40
CA ALA A 39 -2.66 6.31 1.65
C ALA A 39 -1.84 6.95 2.79
N PRO A 40 -2.52 7.56 3.77
CA PRO A 40 -1.86 8.40 4.76
C PRO A 40 -0.74 7.59 5.41
N LYS A 41 0.44 8.19 5.57
CA LYS A 41 1.57 7.47 6.14
C LYS A 41 1.18 6.95 7.53
N PRO A 42 1.67 5.78 7.96
CA PRO A 42 1.26 5.20 9.25
C PRO A 42 1.52 6.13 10.44
N LYS A 43 2.58 6.94 10.40
CA LYS A 43 2.82 8.01 11.40
C LYS A 43 1.73 9.09 11.44
N GLU A 44 1.17 9.44 10.29
CA GLU A 44 0.14 10.47 10.17
C GLU A 44 -1.21 9.95 10.63
N VAL A 45 -1.52 8.69 10.32
CA VAL A 45 -2.67 7.97 10.90
C VAL A 45 -2.53 7.90 12.42
N LEU A 46 -1.37 7.51 12.91
CA LEU A 46 -1.09 7.53 14.35
C LEU A 46 -1.26 8.92 14.95
N GLN A 47 -0.75 9.98 14.31
CA GLN A 47 -0.81 11.35 14.84
C GLN A 47 -2.24 11.91 14.85
N GLN A 48 -3.01 11.66 13.80
CA GLN A 48 -4.43 12.05 13.70
C GLN A 48 -5.28 11.31 14.74
N LEU A 49 -4.98 10.03 14.98
CA LEU A 49 -5.71 9.21 15.96
C LEU A 49 -5.27 9.51 17.40
N THR A 50 -3.97 9.71 17.65
CA THR A 50 -3.41 10.06 18.98
C THR A 50 -4.05 11.31 19.57
N ARG A 51 -4.43 12.28 18.72
CA ARG A 51 -5.17 13.49 19.13
C ARG A 51 -6.55 13.21 19.74
N ARG A 52 -7.09 11.98 19.62
CA ARG A 52 -8.40 11.56 20.12
C ARG A 52 -8.33 10.48 21.22
N VAL A 53 -7.15 10.05 21.65
CA VAL A 53 -7.01 8.86 22.50
C VAL A 53 -7.19 9.18 23.98
N THR A 54 -8.42 9.09 24.46
CA THR A 54 -8.74 8.77 25.87
C THR A 54 -9.57 7.48 26.01
N ASP A 55 -10.12 6.94 24.92
CA ASP A 55 -11.09 5.84 24.98
C ASP A 55 -10.55 4.54 24.38
N ALA A 56 -10.80 3.42 25.06
CA ALA A 56 -10.37 2.08 24.63
C ALA A 56 -10.99 1.69 23.27
N GLU A 57 -12.21 2.14 22.98
CA GLU A 57 -12.89 1.93 21.70
C GLU A 57 -12.15 2.61 20.55
N ALA A 58 -11.66 3.84 20.76
CA ALA A 58 -10.88 4.56 19.75
C ALA A 58 -9.55 3.87 19.42
N LYS A 59 -8.97 3.11 20.37
CA LYS A 59 -7.76 2.29 20.11
C LYS A 59 -8.05 1.09 19.23
N VAL A 60 -9.22 0.47 19.39
CA VAL A 60 -9.66 -0.66 18.56
C VAL A 60 -9.93 -0.19 17.13
N ASP A 61 -10.62 0.93 16.95
CA ASP A 61 -10.84 1.52 15.63
C ASP A 61 -9.52 1.90 14.95
N ALA A 62 -8.60 2.51 15.71
CA ALA A 62 -7.27 2.85 15.24
C ALA A 62 -6.46 1.62 14.80
N HIS A 63 -6.58 0.53 15.54
CA HIS A 63 -5.94 -0.73 15.21
C HIS A 63 -6.43 -1.28 13.86
N TYR A 64 -7.74 -1.36 13.64
CA TYR A 64 -8.30 -1.83 12.37
C TYR A 64 -7.96 -0.92 11.19
N ALA A 65 -7.95 0.41 11.40
CA ALA A 65 -7.53 1.37 10.38
C ALA A 65 -6.07 1.16 9.95
N LEU A 66 -5.17 0.89 10.90
CA LEU A 66 -3.77 0.60 10.62
C LEU A 66 -3.58 -0.74 9.90
N ILE A 67 -4.35 -1.78 10.24
CA ILE A 67 -4.37 -3.03 9.48
C ILE A 67 -4.78 -2.79 8.02
N ALA A 68 -5.86 -2.03 7.81
CA ALA A 68 -6.35 -1.71 6.46
C ALA A 68 -5.31 -0.92 5.65
N LEU A 69 -4.65 0.06 6.29
CA LEU A 69 -3.56 0.82 5.69
C LEU A 69 -2.39 -0.10 5.29
N GLY A 70 -1.99 -1.02 6.19
CA GLY A 70 -0.91 -1.97 5.92
C GLY A 70 -1.21 -2.88 4.74
N ARG A 71 -2.44 -3.40 4.64
CA ARG A 71 -2.90 -4.21 3.49
C ARG A 71 -2.83 -3.40 2.20
N SER A 72 -3.39 -2.19 2.21
CA SER A 72 -3.39 -1.29 1.05
C SER A 72 -1.97 -0.94 0.59
N ALA A 73 -1.03 -0.72 1.53
CA ALA A 73 0.37 -0.49 1.20
C ALA A 73 1.06 -1.73 0.62
N ASN A 74 0.80 -2.92 1.18
CA ASN A 74 1.30 -4.18 0.62
C ASN A 74 0.79 -4.43 -0.80
N ASP A 75 -0.48 -4.14 -1.07
CA ASP A 75 -1.09 -4.33 -2.40
C ASP A 75 -0.47 -3.39 -3.44
N ARG A 76 -0.01 -2.21 -3.02
CA ARG A 76 0.78 -1.29 -3.85
C ARG A 76 2.27 -1.66 -3.96
N GLY A 77 2.72 -2.71 -3.28
CA GLY A 77 4.12 -3.12 -3.23
C GLY A 77 4.99 -2.28 -2.29
N ASP A 78 4.42 -1.35 -1.52
CA ASP A 78 5.15 -0.56 -0.53
C ASP A 78 5.26 -1.33 0.79
N PHE A 79 6.15 -2.33 0.79
CA PHE A 79 6.33 -3.24 1.92
C PHE A 79 6.87 -2.54 3.18
N ARG A 80 7.57 -1.41 3.03
CA ARG A 80 8.09 -0.64 4.16
C ARG A 80 6.97 0.12 4.86
N ALA A 81 6.10 0.82 4.11
CA ALA A 81 4.93 1.46 4.70
C ALA A 81 3.95 0.44 5.27
N ALA A 82 3.81 -0.72 4.62
CA ALA A 82 2.98 -1.82 5.14
C ALA A 82 3.51 -2.33 6.49
N LEU A 83 4.82 -2.56 6.60
CA LEU A 83 5.45 -2.99 7.84
C LEU A 83 5.22 -1.99 8.97
N GLU A 84 5.47 -0.70 8.73
CA GLU A 84 5.26 0.35 9.73
C GLU A 84 3.80 0.41 10.22
N ALA A 85 2.83 0.21 9.31
CA ALA A 85 1.42 0.17 9.66
C ALA A 85 1.05 -1.06 10.52
N PHE A 86 1.55 -2.24 10.18
CA PHE A 86 1.30 -3.45 10.98
C PHE A 86 1.98 -3.41 12.36
N GLU A 87 3.20 -2.88 12.45
CA GLU A 87 3.87 -2.67 13.74
C GLU A 87 3.15 -1.64 14.61
N ALA A 88 2.61 -0.58 14.00
CA ALA A 88 1.77 0.39 14.69
C ALA A 88 0.47 -0.25 15.20
N ALA A 89 -0.20 -1.08 14.38
CA ALA A 89 -1.41 -1.79 14.79
C ALA A 89 -1.14 -2.71 15.99
N PHE A 90 -0.01 -3.44 15.97
CA PHE A 90 0.41 -4.32 17.05
C PHE A 90 0.67 -3.58 18.36
N LYS A 91 1.23 -2.36 18.31
CA LYS A 91 1.45 -1.52 19.51
C LYS A 91 0.15 -1.07 20.16
N LEU A 92 -0.90 -0.85 19.38
CA LEU A 92 -2.22 -0.47 19.90
C LEU A 92 -2.95 -1.67 20.49
N GLN A 93 -2.92 -2.80 19.77
CA GLN A 93 -3.51 -4.06 20.20
C GLN A 93 -2.58 -5.19 19.75
N PRO A 94 -1.94 -5.89 20.70
CA PRO A 94 -1.10 -7.04 20.39
C PRO A 94 -1.93 -8.19 19.83
N GLU A 95 -2.17 -8.19 18.52
CA GLU A 95 -2.90 -9.23 17.81
C GLU A 95 -1.96 -10.02 16.89
N CYS A 96 -2.15 -11.34 16.86
CA CYS A 96 -1.40 -12.27 16.03
C CYS A 96 -1.46 -11.92 14.54
N VAL A 97 -2.59 -11.43 14.06
CA VAL A 97 -2.82 -11.14 12.64
C VAL A 97 -1.88 -10.01 12.17
N ALA A 98 -1.83 -8.90 12.90
CA ALA A 98 -0.91 -7.81 12.60
C ALA A 98 0.55 -8.26 12.67
N PHE A 99 0.88 -9.15 13.61
CA PHE A 99 2.24 -9.64 13.80
C PHE A 99 2.70 -10.61 12.68
N VAL A 100 1.84 -11.52 12.23
CA VAL A 100 2.07 -12.37 11.04
C VAL A 100 2.21 -11.50 9.78
N SER A 101 1.39 -10.48 9.63
CA SER A 101 1.47 -9.53 8.51
C SER A 101 2.79 -8.76 8.50
N ALA A 102 3.28 -8.33 9.67
CA ALA A 102 4.61 -7.71 9.79
C ALA A 102 5.74 -8.67 9.39
N ALA A 103 5.69 -9.93 9.85
CA ALA A 103 6.68 -10.96 9.45
C ALA A 103 6.67 -11.22 7.93
N ASN A 104 5.48 -11.24 7.31
CA ASN A 104 5.35 -11.34 5.85
C ASN A 104 6.01 -10.15 5.12
N MET A 105 5.90 -8.94 5.67
CA MET A 105 6.53 -7.76 5.06
C MET A 105 8.06 -7.81 5.18
N ARG A 106 8.58 -8.31 6.30
CA ARG A 106 10.02 -8.56 6.49
C ARG A 106 10.57 -9.51 5.43
N LEU A 107 9.84 -10.60 5.11
CA LEU A 107 10.21 -11.49 3.99
C LEU A 107 10.26 -10.77 2.65
N LYS A 108 9.23 -9.97 2.34
CA LYS A 108 9.16 -9.21 1.09
C LYS A 108 10.25 -8.15 0.96
N LEU A 109 10.77 -7.66 2.07
CA LEU A 109 11.91 -6.74 2.15
C LEU A 109 13.28 -7.46 2.11
N GLY A 110 13.29 -8.79 2.00
CA GLY A 110 14.53 -9.60 1.99
C GLY A 110 15.16 -9.80 3.38
N GLN A 111 14.47 -9.40 4.45
CA GLN A 111 14.92 -9.56 5.84
C GLN A 111 14.52 -10.95 6.36
N THR A 112 15.01 -11.99 5.68
CA THR A 112 14.56 -13.37 5.87
C THR A 112 14.89 -13.91 7.26
N ASP A 113 16.05 -13.56 7.82
CA ASP A 113 16.47 -14.01 9.15
C ASP A 113 15.53 -13.47 10.24
N VAL A 114 15.25 -12.16 10.18
CA VAL A 114 14.32 -11.49 11.10
C VAL A 114 12.91 -12.07 10.96
N ALA A 115 12.46 -12.33 9.73
CA ALA A 115 11.15 -12.93 9.52
C ALA A 115 11.07 -14.35 10.10
N LYS A 116 12.13 -15.15 9.97
CA LYS A 116 12.20 -16.49 10.56
C LYS A 116 12.04 -16.43 12.07
N GLU A 117 12.80 -15.56 12.74
CA GLU A 117 12.70 -15.38 14.20
C GLU A 117 11.30 -14.96 14.62
N LEU A 118 10.66 -14.05 13.87
CA LEU A 118 9.29 -13.61 14.13
C LEU A 118 8.28 -14.76 14.00
N TYR A 119 8.36 -15.60 12.96
CA TYR A 119 7.47 -16.76 12.82
C TYR A 119 7.71 -17.79 13.93
N SER A 120 8.96 -18.07 14.28
CA SER A 120 9.27 -18.93 15.43
C SER A 120 8.68 -18.37 16.71
N TYR A 121 8.82 -17.06 16.94
CA TYR A 121 8.26 -16.41 18.12
C TYR A 121 6.73 -16.55 18.15
N ILE A 122 6.04 -16.26 17.04
CA ILE A 122 4.59 -16.44 16.89
C ILE A 122 4.15 -17.84 17.32
N LEU A 123 4.86 -18.88 16.86
CA LEU A 123 4.52 -20.28 17.16
C LEU A 123 4.85 -20.70 18.59
N THR A 124 5.88 -20.11 19.20
CA THR A 124 6.24 -20.39 20.59
C THR A 124 5.36 -19.69 21.60
N GLN A 125 4.69 -18.60 21.18
CA GLN A 125 3.97 -17.76 22.11
C GLN A 125 2.53 -18.24 22.27
N SER A 126 2.35 -19.24 23.13
CA SER A 126 1.07 -19.90 23.44
C SER A 126 0.01 -18.97 24.04
N THR A 127 0.42 -17.76 24.47
CA THR A 127 -0.44 -16.72 25.06
C THR A 127 -1.08 -15.81 24.04
N MET A 128 -0.55 -15.79 22.82
CA MET A 128 -1.20 -15.16 21.69
C MET A 128 -2.35 -16.06 21.25
N GLN A 129 -3.59 -15.53 21.16
CA GLN A 129 -4.69 -16.29 20.56
C GLN A 129 -4.41 -16.43 19.06
N LEU A 130 -3.60 -17.43 18.67
CA LEU A 130 -3.38 -17.73 17.27
C LEU A 130 -4.67 -18.29 16.70
N SER A 131 -5.19 -17.66 15.65
CA SER A 131 -6.14 -18.35 14.80
C SER A 131 -5.43 -19.51 14.10
N ALA A 132 -6.12 -20.62 13.87
CA ALA A 132 -5.55 -21.76 13.14
C ALA A 132 -4.94 -21.34 11.78
N SER A 133 -5.51 -20.32 11.15
CA SER A 133 -4.99 -19.74 9.91
C SER A 133 -3.66 -19.01 10.09
N ALA A 134 -3.48 -18.24 11.18
CA ALA A 134 -2.23 -17.55 11.48
C ALA A 134 -1.09 -18.54 11.76
N GLU A 135 -1.39 -19.61 12.48
CA GLU A 135 -0.45 -20.69 12.77
C GLU A 135 -0.02 -21.42 11.48
N GLU A 136 -0.98 -21.81 10.64
CA GLU A 136 -0.69 -22.48 9.37
C GLU A 136 0.22 -21.62 8.46
N VAL A 137 -0.06 -20.31 8.38
CA VAL A 137 0.77 -19.38 7.60
C VAL A 137 2.19 -19.32 8.17
N ALA A 138 2.36 -19.21 9.48
CA ALA A 138 3.67 -19.14 10.12
C ALA A 138 4.47 -20.44 9.90
N VAL A 139 3.86 -21.61 10.09
CA VAL A 139 4.52 -22.92 9.85
C VAL A 139 4.92 -23.06 8.38
N ARG A 140 4.01 -22.75 7.46
CA ARG A 140 4.28 -22.83 6.01
C ARG A 140 5.44 -21.94 5.62
N LYS A 141 5.46 -20.69 6.11
CA LYS A 141 6.52 -19.72 5.79
C LYS A 141 7.86 -20.12 6.39
N LEU A 142 7.88 -20.62 7.62
CA LEU A 142 9.10 -21.11 8.26
C LEU A 142 9.73 -22.26 7.45
N ARG A 143 8.93 -23.25 7.04
CA ARG A 143 9.41 -24.38 6.22
C ARG A 143 9.97 -23.94 4.88
N GLN A 144 9.33 -22.96 4.22
CA GLN A 144 9.84 -22.39 2.96
C GLN A 144 11.23 -21.78 3.16
N ILE A 145 11.39 -20.91 4.15
CA ILE A 145 12.67 -20.27 4.49
C ILE A 145 13.77 -21.31 4.72
N GLU A 146 13.48 -22.34 5.51
CA GLU A 146 14.45 -23.39 5.84
C GLU A 146 14.81 -24.25 4.63
N SER A 147 13.83 -24.56 3.77
CA SER A 147 14.08 -25.31 2.54
C SER A 147 14.97 -24.53 1.57
N GLU A 148 14.74 -23.23 1.41
CA GLU A 148 15.53 -22.34 0.55
C GLU A 148 16.95 -22.16 1.10
N ALA A 149 17.09 -22.00 2.42
CA ALA A 149 18.39 -21.92 3.08
C ALA A 149 19.20 -23.22 2.89
N ASN A 150 18.57 -24.38 3.06
CA ASN A 150 19.19 -25.67 2.83
C ASN A 150 19.61 -25.88 1.37
N LEU A 151 18.79 -25.43 0.42
CA LEU A 151 19.11 -25.51 -1.01
C LEU A 151 20.31 -24.61 -1.36
N LYS A 152 20.31 -23.36 -0.89
CA LYS A 152 21.46 -22.44 -1.04
C LYS A 152 22.74 -23.03 -0.44
N ALA A 153 22.65 -23.60 0.76
CA ALA A 153 23.81 -24.19 1.44
C ALA A 153 24.38 -25.41 0.68
N LYS A 154 23.53 -26.19 0.01
CA LYS A 154 23.98 -27.28 -0.87
C LYS A 154 24.64 -26.76 -2.14
N MET A 155 24.06 -25.74 -2.77
CA MET A 155 24.62 -25.13 -3.98
C MET A 155 25.96 -24.43 -3.75
N ALA A 156 26.17 -23.83 -2.58
CA ALA A 156 27.44 -23.18 -2.24
C ALA A 156 28.60 -24.16 -1.95
N LYS A 157 28.32 -25.46 -1.82
CA LYS A 157 29.32 -26.51 -1.57
C LYS A 157 29.72 -27.29 -2.83
N LEU A 158 29.10 -26.98 -3.98
CA LEU A 158 29.42 -27.52 -5.30
C LEU A 158 30.31 -26.53 -6.04
#